data_AF-A0A6S7JZL3-F1
#
_entry.id   AF-A0A6S7JZL3-F1
#
_cell.length_a   1.000
_cell.length_b   1.000
_cell.length_c   1.000
_cell.angle_alpha   90.00
_cell.angle_beta   90.00
_cell.angle_gamma   90.00
#
_symmetry.space_group_name_H-M   'P 1'
#
loop_
_entity.id
_entity.type
_entity.pdbx_description
1 polymer ?
#
loop_
_entity_poly.entity_id
_entity_poly.type
_entity_poly.pdbx_seq_one_letter_code
_entity_poly.pdbx_strand_id
1 'polypeptide(L)'
;MDNLSKCERRARAYLKKNTSYWDDEIKAKRARQRLTVVSSCTNNASETNSVDIDRMTALEIKQHLNGLGITTRLRNINKLRELLENVLLEISE
;
A
#
# COMPACT_ATOMS: atom_id res chain seq x y z
N MET A 1 52.55 14.12 -32.58
CA MET A 1 51.32 14.16 -31.77
C MET A 1 50.98 12.72 -31.37
N ASP A 2 51.89 12.02 -30.66
CA ASP A 2 51.92 10.54 -30.71
C ASP A 2 51.92 9.86 -29.32
N ASN A 3 51.47 10.56 -28.27
CA ASN A 3 51.51 10.03 -26.90
C ASN A 3 50.14 9.92 -26.20
N LEU A 4 49.02 10.30 -26.83
CA LEU A 4 47.70 10.23 -26.18
C LEU A 4 47.16 8.80 -26.02
N SER A 5 47.56 7.87 -26.90
CA SER A 5 47.03 6.48 -26.90
C SER A 5 47.53 5.61 -25.73
N LYS A 6 48.57 6.05 -25.00
CA LYS A 6 49.09 5.33 -23.81
C LYS A 6 48.23 5.53 -22.56
N CYS A 7 47.34 6.51 -22.56
CA CYS A 7 46.48 6.87 -21.43
C CYS A 7 45.00 6.52 -21.66
N GLU A 8 44.68 5.86 -22.77
CA GLU A 8 43.30 5.49 -23.08
C GLU A 8 42.82 4.38 -22.16
N ARG A 9 41.72 4.63 -21.44
CA ARG A 9 41.07 3.61 -20.62
C ARG A 9 40.51 2.54 -21.55
N ARG A 10 41.01 1.30 -21.43
CA ARG A 10 40.44 0.14 -22.12
C ARG A 10 38.97 -0.02 -21.70
N ALA A 11 38.06 -0.08 -22.68
CA ALA A 11 36.65 -0.35 -22.43
C ALA A 11 36.52 -1.70 -21.71
N ARG A 12 35.84 -1.70 -20.55
CA ARG A 12 35.55 -2.95 -19.83
C ARG A 12 34.48 -3.71 -20.62
N ALA A 13 34.74 -4.98 -20.91
CA ALA A 13 33.72 -5.85 -21.49
C ALA A 13 32.57 -5.98 -20.48
N TYR A 14 31.45 -5.32 -20.74
CA TYR A 14 30.25 -5.44 -19.92
C TYR A 14 29.61 -6.80 -20.21
N LEU A 15 29.98 -7.81 -19.42
CA LEU A 15 29.29 -9.10 -19.46
C LEU A 15 28.01 -8.97 -18.62
N LYS A 16 26.87 -8.74 -19.27
CA LYS A 16 25.55 -8.77 -18.62
C LYS A 16 25.15 -10.22 -18.32
N LYS A 17 25.94 -10.92 -17.50
CA LYS A 17 25.66 -12.29 -17.06
C LYS A 17 25.81 -12.38 -15.55
N ASN A 18 24.90 -11.72 -14.85
CA ASN A 18 24.44 -12.22 -13.56
C ASN A 18 22.92 -12.34 -13.67
N THR A 19 22.46 -13.41 -14.32
CA THR A 19 21.07 -13.86 -14.20
C THR A 19 20.73 -14.07 -12.72
N SER A 20 21.75 -14.36 -11.90
CA SER A 20 21.65 -14.50 -10.45
C SER A 20 21.26 -13.24 -9.69
N TYR A 21 21.43 -12.06 -10.28
CA TYR A 21 20.97 -10.83 -9.66
C TYR A 21 19.43 -10.75 -9.57
N TRP A 22 18.73 -11.54 -10.39
CA TRP A 22 17.30 -11.78 -10.32
C TRP A 22 16.96 -13.18 -9.79
N ASP A 23 17.90 -13.84 -9.11
CA ASP A 23 17.65 -15.17 -8.58
C ASP A 23 16.46 -15.16 -7.64
N ASP A 24 15.81 -16.31 -7.62
CA ASP A 24 14.52 -16.61 -7.03
C ASP A 24 14.41 -16.23 -5.54
N GLU A 25 15.52 -15.89 -4.88
CA GLU A 25 15.58 -15.31 -3.55
C GLU A 25 14.80 -13.99 -3.43
N ILE A 26 14.93 -13.07 -4.39
CA ILE A 26 14.16 -11.80 -4.38
C ILE A 26 12.67 -12.08 -4.58
N LYS A 27 12.34 -12.99 -5.50
CA LYS A 27 10.94 -13.40 -5.76
C LYS A 27 10.34 -14.09 -4.54
N ALA A 28 11.09 -14.99 -3.89
CA ALA A 28 10.67 -15.71 -2.70
C ALA A 28 10.53 -14.79 -1.48
N LYS A 29 11.41 -13.79 -1.32
CA LYS A 29 11.28 -12.76 -0.28
C LYS A 29 10.02 -11.91 -0.47
N ARG A 30 9.70 -11.52 -1.71
CA ARG A 30 8.45 -10.81 -2.03
C ARG A 30 7.20 -11.66 -1.83
N ALA A 31 7.25 -12.95 -2.15
CA ALA A 31 6.13 -13.88 -1.93
C ALA A 31 5.83 -14.05 -0.43
N ARG A 32 6.87 -14.17 0.40
CA ARG A 32 6.74 -14.33 1.86
C ARG A 32 6.23 -13.08 2.58
N GLN A 33 6.43 -11.89 2.03
CA GLN A 33 5.94 -10.63 2.61
C GLN A 33 4.42 -10.38 2.41
N ARG A 34 3.68 -11.26 1.71
CA ARG A 34 2.24 -11.07 1.45
C ARG A 34 1.30 -11.71 2.47
N LEU A 35 1.77 -12.13 3.64
CA LEU A 35 0.93 -12.79 4.65
C LEU A 35 1.01 -12.10 6.00
N THR A 36 0.17 -11.08 6.19
CA THR A 36 -0.65 -10.88 7.40
C THR A 36 -1.78 -9.90 7.08
N VAL A 37 -2.75 -10.34 6.28
CA VAL A 37 -4.14 -9.93 6.53
C VAL A 37 -4.82 -11.19 7.00
N VAL A 38 -4.59 -11.53 8.27
CA VAL A 38 -5.54 -12.41 8.97
C VAL A 38 -6.75 -11.54 9.18
N SER A 39 -7.61 -11.46 8.17
CA SER A 39 -8.99 -11.07 8.35
C SER A 39 -9.62 -12.20 9.13
N SER A 40 -9.47 -12.16 10.46
CA SER A 40 -10.29 -12.96 11.35
C SER A 40 -11.68 -12.34 11.27
N CYS A 41 -12.47 -12.79 10.30
CA CYS A 41 -13.89 -12.54 10.21
C CYS A 41 -14.59 -13.28 11.36
N THR A 42 -14.46 -12.76 12.58
CA THR A 42 -15.41 -13.06 13.64
C THR A 42 -16.66 -12.25 13.33
N ASN A 43 -17.60 -12.92 12.67
CA ASN A 43 -18.97 -12.47 12.47
C ASN A 43 -19.62 -12.17 13.82
N ASN A 44 -19.50 -10.93 14.31
CA ASN A 44 -20.43 -10.39 15.29
C ASN A 44 -21.37 -9.48 14.52
N ALA A 45 -22.45 -10.08 14.00
CA ALA A 45 -23.58 -9.37 13.46
C ALA A 45 -24.30 -8.67 14.63
N SER A 46 -23.83 -7.49 14.99
CA SER A 46 -24.63 -6.52 15.76
C SER A 46 -25.38 -5.66 14.76
N GLU A 47 -26.61 -6.06 14.45
CA GLU A 47 -27.62 -5.22 13.80
C GLU A 47 -27.76 -3.91 14.58
N THR A 48 -27.05 -2.88 14.13
CA THR A 48 -27.14 -1.53 14.66
C THR A 48 -27.15 -0.61 13.46
N ASN A 49 -28.35 -0.34 12.92
CA ASN A 49 -28.68 0.69 11.93
C ASN A 49 -27.46 1.14 11.09
N SER A 50 -26.88 0.20 10.34
CA SER A 50 -25.53 0.39 9.82
C SER A 50 -25.59 1.24 8.56
N VAL A 51 -24.96 2.41 8.61
CA VAL A 51 -24.54 3.09 7.39
C VAL A 51 -23.73 2.06 6.59
N ASP A 52 -24.17 1.71 5.39
CA ASP A 52 -23.48 0.73 4.54
C ASP A 52 -22.21 1.34 3.94
N ILE A 53 -21.17 1.43 4.78
CA ILE A 53 -19.88 2.07 4.49
C ILE A 53 -19.19 1.40 3.28
N ASP A 54 -19.48 0.12 3.04
CA ASP A 54 -18.88 -0.67 1.95
C ASP A 54 -19.40 -0.31 0.56
N ARG A 55 -20.59 0.27 0.46
CA ARG A 55 -21.14 0.76 -0.81
C ARG A 55 -20.82 2.22 -1.08
N MET A 56 -20.31 2.95 -0.09
CA MET A 56 -20.02 4.36 -0.23
C MET A 56 -18.79 4.61 -1.12
N THR A 57 -18.90 5.65 -1.93
CA THR A 57 -17.80 6.21 -2.70
C THR A 57 -16.87 7.03 -1.80
N ALA A 58 -15.63 7.22 -2.24
CA ALA A 58 -14.64 7.98 -1.49
C ALA A 58 -15.05 9.45 -1.21
N LEU A 59 -15.93 10.02 -2.05
CA LEU A 59 -16.45 11.37 -1.87
C LEU A 59 -17.49 11.41 -0.74
N GLU A 60 -18.43 10.48 -0.75
CA GLU A 60 -19.47 10.37 0.28
C GLU A 60 -18.85 10.10 1.66
N ILE A 61 -17.85 9.22 1.75
CA ILE A 61 -17.14 8.95 3.00
C ILE A 61 -16.48 10.22 3.55
N LYS A 62 -15.86 11.03 2.68
CA LYS A 62 -15.24 12.30 3.08
C LYS A 62 -16.27 13.34 3.51
N GLN A 63 -17.42 13.39 2.87
CA GLN A 63 -18.51 14.28 3.26
C GLN A 63 -19.05 13.90 4.64
N HIS A 64 -19.24 12.61 4.91
CA HIS A 64 -19.62 12.11 6.23
C HIS A 64 -18.60 12.49 7.31
N LEU A 65 -17.32 12.20 7.07
CA LEU A 65 -16.25 12.56 7.99
C LEU A 65 -16.20 14.08 8.25
N ASN A 66 -16.39 14.89 7.21
CA ASN A 66 -16.42 16.35 7.35
C ASN A 66 -17.66 16.84 8.12
N GLY A 67 -18.82 16.20 7.94
CA GLY A 67 -20.03 16.45 8.73
C GLY A 67 -19.83 16.15 10.22
N LEU A 68 -18.95 15.21 10.55
CA LEU A 68 -18.51 14.91 11.91
C LEU A 68 -17.35 15.80 12.40
N GLY A 69 -16.93 16.80 11.60
CA GLY A 69 -15.83 17.71 11.94
C GLY A 69 -14.42 17.17 11.68
N ILE A 70 -14.30 16.00 11.04
CA ILE A 70 -13.02 15.33 10.79
C ILE A 70 -12.55 15.61 9.37
N THR A 71 -11.53 16.47 9.25
CA THR A 71 -10.90 16.76 7.95
C THR A 71 -9.76 15.79 7.67
N THR A 72 -9.83 15.09 6.53
CA THR A 72 -8.82 14.07 6.17
C THR A 72 -8.22 14.32 4.79
N ARG A 73 -6.93 14.02 4.64
CA ARG A 73 -6.21 14.06 3.35
C ARG A 73 -6.03 12.67 2.73
N LEU A 74 -6.64 11.64 3.32
CA LEU A 74 -6.53 10.26 2.86
C LEU A 74 -7.08 10.11 1.43
N ARG A 75 -6.37 9.34 0.62
CA ARG A 75 -6.73 9.03 -0.77
C ARG A 75 -7.13 7.57 -0.96
N ASN A 76 -6.67 6.68 -0.08
CA ASN A 76 -7.00 5.26 -0.14
C ASN A 76 -8.41 5.04 0.42
N ILE A 77 -9.29 4.44 -0.38
CA ILE A 77 -10.68 4.19 -0.02
C ILE A 77 -10.82 3.25 1.18
N ASN A 78 -9.99 2.21 1.27
CA ASN A 78 -10.05 1.24 2.38
C ASN A 78 -9.69 1.93 3.71
N LYS A 79 -8.70 2.83 3.69
CA LYS A 79 -8.33 3.62 4.88
C LYS A 79 -9.36 4.69 5.23
N LEU A 80 -10.11 5.20 4.25
CA LEU A 80 -11.22 6.10 4.52
C LEU A 80 -12.39 5.38 5.18
N ARG A 81 -12.68 4.14 4.76
CA ARG A 81 -13.72 3.28 5.37
C ARG A 81 -13.38 2.95 6.83
N GLU A 82 -12.17 2.42 7.05
CA GLU A 82 -11.67 2.09 8.39
C GLU A 82 -11.71 3.31 9.33
N LEU A 83 -11.36 4.51 8.83
CA LEU A 83 -11.45 5.72 9.61
C LEU A 83 -12.90 6.09 9.99
N LEU A 84 -13.83 5.99 9.03
CA LEU A 84 -15.24 6.28 9.29
C LEU A 84 -15.83 5.27 10.30
N GLU A 85 -15.50 3.98 10.18
CA GLU A 85 -15.90 2.93 11.13
C GLU A 85 -15.40 3.23 12.54
N ASN A 86 -14.11 3.54 12.69
CA ASN A 86 -13.54 3.86 14.00
C ASN A 86 -14.21 5.07 14.65
N VAL A 87 -14.46 6.13 13.87
CA VAL A 87 -15.12 7.34 14.36
C VAL A 87 -16.55 7.05 14.81
N LEU A 88 -17.29 6.25 14.03
CA LEU A 88 -18.66 5.88 14.41
C LEU A 88 -18.67 5.01 15.68
N LEU A 89 -17.66 4.17 15.87
CA LEU A 89 -17.50 3.35 17.06
C LEU A 89 -17.16 4.21 18.29
N GLU A 90 -16.25 5.19 18.17
CA GLU A 90 -15.92 6.16 19.22
C GLU A 90 -17.12 7.02 19.64
N ILE A 91 -18.03 7.36 18.72
CA ILE A 91 -19.24 8.13 19.03
C ILE A 91 -20.30 7.27 19.73
N SER A 92 -20.24 5.95 19.55
CA SER A 92 -21.20 5.02 20.14
C SER A 92 -20.87 4.58 21.58
N GLU A 93 -19.65 4.86 22.05
CA GLU A 93 -19.22 4.70 23.46
C GLU A 93 -19.49 5.96 24.29
#